data_AF-C0PI89-F1
#
_entry.id   AF-C0PI89-F1
#
_cell.length_a   1.000
_cell.length_b   1.000
_cell.length_c   1.000
_cell.angle_alpha   90.00
_cell.angle_beta   90.00
_cell.angle_gamma   90.00
#
_symmetry.space_group_name_H-M   'P 1'
#
loop_
_entity.id
_entity.type
_entity.pdbx_description
1 polymer ?
#
loop_
_entity_poly.entity_id
_entity_poly.type
_entity_poly.pdbx_seq_one_letter_code
_entity_poly.pdbx_strand_id
1 'polypeptide(L)'
;MAVNWELRGCCDHDQRIFIAAVGVSTVVILLLWRTFLLTPFKLITVFLHETSHALACKLTCGDVEGMQVHANEGGVTQTRGGIYWIILPAGYLGSSFWGMVFILASTNLLTTRIAAGCFILALFIVLFVAENVSSVFLFIYFATCDFI
;
A
#
# COMPACT_ATOMS: atom_id res chain seq x y z
N MET A 1 15.95 -18.17 28.67
CA MET A 1 14.56 -18.55 28.33
C MET A 1 14.60 -19.05 26.90
N ALA A 2 14.42 -20.36 26.70
CA ALA A 2 14.45 -20.97 25.37
C ALA A 2 13.07 -20.76 24.69
N VAL A 3 13.08 -20.35 23.42
CA VAL A 3 11.87 -20.17 22.62
C VAL A 3 11.29 -21.56 22.35
N ASN A 4 10.18 -21.91 23.00
CA ASN A 4 9.50 -23.18 22.82
C ASN A 4 8.47 -23.04 21.68
N TRP A 5 8.68 -23.82 20.61
CA TRP A 5 7.86 -23.82 19.39
C TRP A 5 6.69 -24.83 19.46
N GLU A 6 6.39 -25.39 20.63
CA GLU A 6 5.21 -26.21 20.84
C GLU A 6 3.94 -25.33 20.77
N LEU A 7 3.35 -25.19 19.58
CA LEU A 7 2.03 -24.61 19.31
C LEU A 7 0.88 -25.45 19.93
N ARG A 8 1.00 -25.88 21.19
CA ARG A 8 -0.02 -26.72 21.87
C ARG A 8 -1.07 -25.94 22.64
N GLY A 9 -1.00 -24.61 22.68
CA GLY A 9 -1.97 -23.76 23.38
C GLY A 9 -2.15 -22.34 22.82
N CYS A 10 -1.55 -22.01 21.68
CA CYS A 10 -1.65 -20.67 21.09
C CYS A 10 -2.69 -20.65 19.97
N CYS A 11 -3.95 -20.48 20.36
CA CYS A 11 -5.01 -19.95 19.52
C CYS A 11 -6.10 -19.45 20.46
N ASP A 12 -5.92 -18.22 20.95
CA ASP A 12 -7.01 -17.49 21.57
C ASP A 12 -8.15 -17.31 20.55
N HIS A 13 -9.39 -17.18 21.03
CA HIS A 13 -10.57 -16.97 20.19
C HIS A 13 -10.36 -15.79 19.22
N ASP A 14 -9.63 -14.76 19.66
CA ASP A 14 -9.31 -13.56 18.89
C ASP A 14 -8.42 -13.84 17.66
N GLN A 15 -7.44 -14.75 17.77
CA GLN A 15 -6.56 -15.09 16.64
C GLN A 15 -7.35 -15.82 15.54
N ARG A 16 -8.28 -16.70 15.93
CA ARG A 16 -9.15 -17.41 14.98
C ARG A 16 -10.11 -16.45 14.28
N ILE A 17 -10.67 -15.48 15.02
CA ILE A 17 -11.52 -14.43 14.45
C ILE A 17 -10.72 -13.59 13.46
N PHE A 18 -9.48 -13.20 13.79
CA PHE A 18 -8.65 -12.40 12.90
C PHE A 18 -8.34 -13.12 11.58
N ILE A 19 -7.89 -14.38 11.64
CA ILE A 19 -7.59 -15.17 10.43
C ILE A 19 -8.87 -15.40 9.62
N ALA A 20 -10.00 -15.70 10.27
CA ALA A 20 -11.28 -15.85 9.59
C ALA A 20 -11.73 -14.56 8.90
N ALA A 21 -11.60 -13.40 9.57
CA ALA A 21 -11.96 -12.10 9.02
C ALA A 21 -11.10 -11.74 7.80
N VAL A 22 -9.78 -11.96 7.85
CA VAL A 22 -8.87 -11.76 6.71
C VAL A 22 -9.22 -12.69 5.55
N GLY A 23 -9.48 -13.97 5.85
CA GLY A 23 -9.88 -14.96 4.84
C GLY A 23 -11.18 -14.59 4.13
N VAL A 24 -12.23 -14.26 4.90
CA VAL A 24 -13.52 -13.81 4.34
C VAL A 24 -13.35 -12.53 3.53
N SER A 25 -12.62 -11.55 4.04
CA SER A 25 -12.36 -10.29 3.34
C SER A 25 -11.65 -10.53 2.00
N THR A 26 -10.67 -11.44 1.96
CA THR A 26 -9.97 -11.82 0.73
C THR A 26 -10.91 -12.42 -0.31
N VAL A 27 -11.78 -13.35 0.09
CA VAL A 27 -12.76 -13.98 -0.81
C VAL A 27 -13.74 -12.93 -1.34
N VAL A 28 -14.24 -12.03 -0.48
CA VAL A 28 -15.15 -10.95 -0.87
C VAL A 28 -14.48 -10.02 -1.89
N ILE A 29 -13.22 -9.63 -1.67
CA ILE A 29 -12.46 -8.78 -2.59
C ILE A 29 -12.29 -9.47 -3.96
N LEU A 30 -11.97 -10.77 -3.98
CA LEU A 30 -11.83 -11.53 -5.23
C LEU A 30 -13.16 -11.62 -6.00
N LEU A 31 -14.27 -11.83 -5.31
CA LEU A 31 -15.61 -11.86 -5.94
C LEU A 31 -16.03 -10.49 -6.45
N LEU A 32 -15.76 -9.43 -5.70
CA LEU A 32 -16.10 -8.05 -6.07
C LEU A 32 -15.07 -7.42 -7.03
N TRP A 33 -14.00 -8.12 -7.41
CA TRP A 33 -12.87 -7.57 -8.20
C TRP A 33 -13.29 -6.83 -9.48
N ARG A 34 -14.39 -7.27 -10.11
CA ARG A 34 -14.91 -6.69 -11.35
C ARG A 34 -15.90 -5.53 -11.13
N THR A 35 -16.20 -5.18 -9.88
CA THR A 35 -17.13 -4.10 -9.55
C THR A 35 -16.43 -2.75 -9.48
N PHE A 36 -17.14 -1.69 -9.89
CA PHE A 36 -16.67 -0.30 -9.79
C PHE A 36 -16.36 0.13 -8.35
N LEU A 37 -16.95 -0.56 -7.36
CA LEU A 37 -16.73 -0.29 -5.94
C LEU A 37 -15.25 -0.49 -5.52
N LEU A 38 -14.53 -1.40 -6.18
CA LEU A 38 -13.12 -1.69 -5.89
C LEU A 38 -12.13 -0.91 -6.77
N THR A 39 -12.60 -0.20 -7.79
CA THR A 39 -11.76 0.67 -8.63
C THR A 39 -10.87 1.63 -7.81
N PRO A 40 -11.37 2.36 -6.78
CA PRO A 40 -10.50 3.26 -6.01
C PRO A 40 -9.48 2.51 -5.15
N PHE A 41 -9.81 1.31 -4.66
CA PHE A 41 -8.87 0.44 -3.92
C PHE A 41 -7.73 -0.06 -4.81
N LYS A 42 -8.04 -0.46 -6.04
CA LYS A 42 -7.02 -0.85 -7.03
C LYS A 42 -6.12 0.32 -7.37
N LEU A 43 -6.68 1.52 -7.55
CA LEU A 43 -5.92 2.72 -7.88
C LEU A 43 -4.91 3.09 -6.78
N ILE A 44 -5.29 2.97 -5.50
CA ILE A 44 -4.34 3.12 -4.38
C ILE A 44 -3.20 2.10 -4.47
N THR A 45 -3.53 0.85 -4.78
CA THR A 45 -2.53 -0.22 -4.83
C THR A 45 -1.52 0.03 -5.94
N VAL A 46 -1.98 0.49 -7.11
CA VAL A 46 -1.13 0.94 -8.22
C VAL A 46 -0.32 2.17 -7.83
N PHE A 47 -0.92 3.15 -7.15
CA PHE A 47 -0.19 4.33 -6.65
C PHE A 47 0.95 3.95 -5.70
N LEU A 48 0.70 3.05 -4.74
CA LEU A 48 1.73 2.55 -3.82
C LEU A 48 2.82 1.76 -4.54
N HIS A 49 2.45 0.98 -5.57
CA HIS A 49 3.39 0.25 -6.42
C HIS A 49 4.37 1.20 -7.12
N GLU A 50 3.85 2.21 -7.80
CA GLU A 50 4.63 3.23 -8.49
C GLU A 50 5.46 4.08 -7.51
N THR A 51 4.90 4.42 -6.36
CA THR A 51 5.63 5.14 -5.30
C THR A 51 6.82 4.33 -4.79
N SER A 52 6.70 3.00 -4.71
CA SER A 52 7.81 2.14 -4.31
C SER A 52 8.93 2.08 -5.36
N HIS A 53 8.61 2.15 -6.65
CA HIS A 53 9.62 2.35 -7.70
C HIS A 53 10.33 3.70 -7.55
N ALA A 54 9.59 4.78 -7.32
CA ALA A 54 10.15 6.11 -7.11
C ALA A 54 11.06 6.17 -5.87
N LEU A 55 10.63 5.56 -4.76
CA LEU A 55 11.40 5.49 -3.52
C LEU A 55 12.70 4.70 -3.70
N ALA A 56 12.63 3.53 -4.35
CA ALA A 56 13.81 2.75 -4.66
C ALA A 56 14.77 3.49 -5.60
N CYS A 57 14.26 4.25 -6.57
CA CYS A 57 15.07 5.10 -7.42
C CYS A 57 15.86 6.12 -6.59
N LYS A 58 15.18 6.87 -5.71
CA LYS A 58 15.82 7.84 -4.81
C LYS A 58 16.85 7.18 -3.87
N LEU A 59 16.54 6.02 -3.30
CA LEU A 59 17.47 5.27 -2.44
C LEU A 59 18.72 4.79 -3.18
N THR A 60 18.61 4.51 -4.49
CA THR A 60 19.75 4.16 -5.34
C THR A 60 20.44 5.37 -5.97
N CYS A 61 20.19 6.58 -5.45
CA CYS A 61 20.69 7.85 -5.95
C CYS A 61 20.31 8.16 -7.42
N GLY A 62 19.21 7.58 -7.90
CA GLY A 62 18.58 7.97 -9.17
C GLY A 62 17.64 9.15 -8.99
N ASP A 63 17.25 9.77 -10.10
CA ASP A 63 16.26 10.84 -10.11
C ASP A 63 14.90 10.34 -10.60
N VAL A 64 13.82 10.97 -10.14
CA VAL A 64 12.45 10.63 -10.54
C VAL A 64 11.91 11.81 -11.32
N GLU A 65 11.78 11.66 -12.63
CA GLU A 65 11.33 12.73 -13.53
C GLU A 65 9.81 12.96 -13.41
N GLY A 66 9.06 11.93 -13.06
CA GLY A 66 7.63 12.05 -12.79
C GLY A 66 6.95 10.71 -12.57
N MET A 67 5.77 10.75 -11.95
CA MET A 67 4.93 9.57 -11.73
C MET A 67 3.51 9.91 -12.19
N GLN A 68 2.95 9.07 -13.05
CA GLN A 68 1.58 9.21 -13.55
C GLN A 68 0.80 7.95 -13.20
N VAL A 69 -0.37 8.13 -12.59
CA VAL A 69 -1.30 7.04 -12.31
C VAL A 69 -2.57 7.30 -13.11
N HIS A 70 -2.86 6.42 -14.04
CA HIS A 70 -4.05 6.49 -14.88
C HIS A 70 -5.22 5.80 -14.18
N ALA A 71 -6.41 6.40 -14.28
CA ALA A 71 -7.66 5.83 -13.78
C ALA A 71 -8.03 4.46 -14.40
N ASN A 72 -7.33 4.05 -15.47
CA ASN A 72 -7.45 2.74 -16.12
C ASN A 72 -6.58 1.65 -15.46
N GLU A 73 -6.37 1.73 -14.14
CA GLU A 73 -5.57 0.75 -13.36
C GLU A 73 -4.09 0.65 -13.79
N GLY A 74 -3.57 1.63 -14.55
CA GLY A 74 -2.21 1.66 -15.05
C GLY A 74 -1.37 2.76 -14.41
N GLY A 75 -0.11 2.49 -14.11
CA GLY A 75 0.85 3.45 -13.57
C GLY A 75 2.09 3.52 -14.45
N VAL A 76 2.74 4.69 -14.48
CA VAL A 76 4.07 4.83 -15.06
C VAL A 76 4.91 5.77 -14.20
N THR A 77 6.02 5.26 -13.68
CA THR A 77 7.06 6.04 -13.04
C THR A 77 8.22 6.24 -14.00
N GLN A 78 8.48 7.49 -14.37
CA GLN A 78 9.65 7.89 -15.15
C GLN A 78 10.81 8.12 -14.18
N THR A 79 11.79 7.22 -14.22
CA THR A 79 13.01 7.28 -13.40
C THR A 79 14.23 7.47 -14.29
N ARG A 80 15.16 8.33 -13.88
CA ARG A 80 16.42 8.60 -14.59
C ARG A 80 17.61 8.25 -13.71
N GLY A 81 18.34 7.23 -14.12
CA GLY A 81 19.49 6.73 -13.35
C GLY A 81 19.08 5.77 -12.23
N GLY A 82 20.02 5.46 -11.34
CA GLY A 82 19.84 4.46 -10.28
C GLY A 82 20.10 3.02 -10.74
N ILE A 83 19.92 2.08 -9.81
CA ILE A 83 20.17 0.65 -10.04
C ILE A 83 18.84 -0.02 -10.43
N TYR A 84 18.59 -0.16 -11.74
CA TYR A 84 17.36 -0.78 -12.26
C TYR A 84 17.06 -2.16 -11.66
N TRP A 85 18.10 -2.93 -11.31
CA TRP A 85 17.96 -4.23 -10.65
C TRP A 85 17.21 -4.17 -9.30
N ILE A 86 17.26 -3.04 -8.59
CA ILE A 86 16.55 -2.83 -7.32
C ILE A 86 15.23 -2.11 -7.57
N ILE A 87 15.20 -1.17 -8.52
CA ILE A 87 14.00 -0.38 -8.83
C ILE A 87 12.89 -1.28 -9.37
N LEU A 88 13.17 -2.19 -10.31
CA LEU A 88 12.18 -3.08 -10.93
C LEU A 88 11.43 -4.00 -9.94
N PRO A 89 12.09 -4.70 -8.99
CA PRO A 89 11.37 -5.49 -7.99
C PRO A 89 10.72 -4.64 -6.89
N ALA A 90 11.15 -3.39 -6.68
CA ALA A 90 10.68 -2.56 -5.58
C ALA A 90 9.17 -2.29 -5.63
N GLY A 91 8.54 -2.24 -6.80
CA GLY A 91 7.09 -2.10 -6.92
C GLY A 91 6.34 -3.26 -6.25
N TYR A 92 6.64 -4.50 -6.64
CA TYR A 92 5.98 -5.69 -6.07
C TYR A 92 6.31 -5.92 -4.60
N LEU A 93 7.57 -5.70 -4.21
CA LEU A 93 8.01 -5.79 -2.82
C LEU A 93 7.32 -4.71 -1.97
N GLY A 94 7.21 -3.50 -2.51
CA GLY A 94 6.52 -2.38 -1.89
C GLY A 94 5.04 -2.65 -1.66
N SER A 95 4.31 -3.11 -2.67
CA SER A 95 2.89 -3.46 -2.53
C SER A 95 2.66 -4.51 -1.42
N SER A 96 3.54 -5.53 -1.35
CA SER A 96 3.48 -6.55 -0.30
C SER A 96 3.78 -5.98 1.09
N PHE A 97 4.78 -5.10 1.19
CA PHE A 97 5.17 -4.43 2.43
C PHE A 97 4.03 -3.55 2.98
N TRP A 98 3.44 -2.71 2.14
CA TRP A 98 2.31 -1.87 2.52
C TRP A 98 1.09 -2.71 2.93
N GLY A 99 0.81 -3.81 2.23
CA GLY A 99 -0.24 -4.76 2.61
C GLY A 99 -0.03 -5.35 4.02
N MET A 100 1.19 -5.76 4.35
CA MET A 100 1.54 -6.22 5.70
C MET A 100 1.31 -5.12 6.74
N VAL A 101 1.76 -3.89 6.47
CA VAL A 101 1.58 -2.75 7.39
C VAL A 101 0.09 -2.49 7.67
N PHE A 102 -0.76 -2.54 6.65
CA PHE A 102 -2.21 -2.38 6.85
C PHE A 102 -2.84 -3.51 7.68
N ILE A 103 -2.42 -4.76 7.45
CA ILE A 103 -2.91 -5.91 8.22
C ILE A 103 -2.47 -5.79 9.69
N LEU A 104 -1.21 -5.41 9.95
CA LEU A 104 -0.71 -5.21 11.31
C LEU A 104 -1.39 -4.03 12.01
N ALA A 105 -1.63 -2.93 11.30
CA ALA A 105 -2.36 -1.77 11.83
C ALA A 105 -3.80 -2.12 12.22
N SER A 106 -4.41 -3.14 11.61
CA SER A 106 -5.78 -3.59 11.90
C SER A 106 -5.95 -4.39 13.19
N THR A 107 -4.86 -4.68 13.93
CA THR A 107 -4.91 -5.57 15.11
C THR A 107 -5.43 -4.91 16.39
N ASN A 108 -5.41 -3.57 16.50
CA ASN A 108 -5.83 -2.85 17.70
C ASN A 108 -7.05 -1.96 17.40
N LEU A 109 -8.12 -2.00 18.20
CA LEU A 109 -9.36 -1.23 17.95
C LEU A 109 -9.16 0.29 17.76
N LEU A 110 -8.21 0.90 18.49
CA LEU A 110 -7.84 2.31 18.31
C LEU A 110 -7.09 2.53 16.99
N THR A 111 -6.12 1.66 16.70
CA THR A 111 -5.33 1.71 15.47
C THR A 111 -6.16 1.38 14.24
N THR A 112 -7.15 0.48 14.33
CA THR A 112 -8.08 0.14 13.24
C THR A 112 -8.99 1.30 12.90
N ARG A 113 -9.46 2.08 13.88
CA ARG A 113 -10.25 3.30 13.61
C ARG A 113 -9.40 4.38 12.94
N ILE A 114 -8.17 4.57 13.39
CA ILE A 114 -7.22 5.51 12.78
C ILE A 114 -6.80 5.03 11.39
N ALA A 115 -6.55 3.74 11.21
CA ALA A 115 -6.19 3.13 9.94
C ALA A 115 -7.36 3.20 8.96
N ALA A 116 -8.59 2.91 9.38
CA ALA A 116 -9.79 3.08 8.56
C ALA A 116 -10.00 4.55 8.18
N GLY A 117 -9.79 5.47 9.12
CA GLY A 117 -9.84 6.91 8.86
C GLY A 117 -8.79 7.35 7.83
N CYS A 118 -7.54 6.93 8.01
CA CYS A 118 -6.43 7.19 7.10
C CYS A 118 -6.65 6.55 5.73
N PHE A 119 -7.21 5.34 5.69
CA PHE A 119 -7.54 4.62 4.47
C PHE A 119 -8.68 5.29 3.69
N ILE A 120 -9.72 5.76 4.38
CA ILE A 120 -10.80 6.55 3.78
C ILE A 120 -10.27 7.90 3.28
N LEU A 121 -9.39 8.56 4.03
CA LEU A 121 -8.73 9.79 3.59
C LEU A 121 -7.85 9.54 2.36
N ALA A 122 -7.08 8.46 2.34
CA ALA A 122 -6.26 8.05 1.20
C ALA A 122 -7.14 7.74 -0.03
N LEU A 123 -8.26 7.03 0.15
CA LEU A 123 -9.26 6.82 -0.91
C LEU A 123 -9.82 8.13 -1.44
N PHE A 124 -10.16 9.06 -0.55
CA PHE A 124 -10.72 10.37 -0.92
C PHE A 124 -9.69 11.21 -1.68
N ILE A 125 -8.45 11.25 -1.21
CA ILE A 125 -7.34 11.95 -1.87
C ILE A 125 -7.06 11.33 -3.23
N VAL A 126 -7.00 9.99 -3.34
CA VAL A 126 -6.71 9.32 -4.62
C VAL A 126 -7.84 9.48 -5.63
N LEU A 127 -9.12 9.45 -5.21
CA LEU A 127 -10.25 9.78 -6.08
C LEU A 127 -10.18 11.23 -6.58
N PHE A 128 -9.89 12.17 -5.69
CA PHE A 128 -9.81 13.59 -6.05
C PHE A 128 -8.57 13.92 -6.90
N VAL A 129 -7.46 13.21 -6.69
CA VAL A 129 -6.20 13.32 -7.46
C VAL A 129 -6.31 12.62 -8.82
N ALA A 130 -7.07 11.53 -8.94
CA ALA A 130 -7.33 10.87 -10.21
C ALA A 130 -8.14 11.76 -11.18
N GLU A 131 -9.03 12.59 -10.66
CA GLU A 131 -9.77 13.56 -11.48
C GLU A 131 -8.95 14.83 -11.79
N ASN A 132 -7.94 15.17 -10.98
CA ASN A 132 -7.10 16.35 -11.15
C ASN A 132 -5.61 15.94 -11.31
N VAL A 133 -5.28 15.51 -12.53
CA VAL A 133 -4.07 14.80 -13.02
C VAL A 133 -2.71 15.53 -12.79
N SER A 134 -2.64 16.58 -11.97
CA SER A 134 -1.42 17.39 -11.79
C SER A 134 -0.82 17.39 -10.38
N SER A 135 -1.38 16.65 -9.41
CA SER A 135 -1.04 16.82 -7.98
C SER A 135 -0.28 15.66 -7.32
N VAL A 136 0.26 14.71 -8.10
CA VAL A 136 1.06 13.58 -7.56
C VAL A 136 2.38 14.05 -6.91
N PHE A 137 2.80 15.30 -7.18
CA PHE A 137 4.00 15.91 -6.62
C PHE A 137 3.88 16.26 -5.12
N LEU A 138 2.66 16.48 -4.60
CA LEU A 138 2.46 17.04 -3.26
C LEU A 138 2.68 16.02 -2.12
N PHE A 139 2.44 14.72 -2.37
CA PHE A 139 2.57 13.69 -1.33
C PHE A 139 4.03 13.26 -1.10
N ILE A 140 4.86 13.26 -2.15
CA ILE A 140 6.30 13.00 -2.02
C ILE A 140 6.99 14.18 -1.32
N TYR A 141 6.53 15.42 -1.56
CA TYR A 141 7.06 16.60 -0.86
C TYR A 141 6.75 16.57 0.63
N PHE A 142 5.55 16.13 1.04
CA PHE A 142 5.18 16.05 2.46
C PHE A 142 5.87 14.87 3.17
N ALA A 143 5.96 13.69 2.56
CA ALA A 143 6.58 12.50 3.18
C ALA A 143 8.12 12.58 3.27
N THR A 144 8.78 13.42 2.46
CA THR A 144 10.23 13.64 2.56
C THR A 144 10.58 14.75 3.57
N CYS A 145 9.64 15.66 3.86
CA CYS A 145 9.89 16.81 4.75
C CYS A 145 9.74 16.51 6.25
N ASP A 146 9.19 15.35 6.64
CA ASP A 146 9.11 14.89 8.03
C ASP A 146 10.27 13.93 8.43
N PHE A 147 11.21 13.65 7.52
CA PHE A 147 12.38 12.78 7.79
C PHE A 147 13.74 13.45 7.54
N ILE A 148 13.78 14.78 7.46
CA ILE A 148 14.99 15.62 7.48
C ILE A 148 14.92 16.61 8.64
#